data_AF-A0A9P6TVU6-F1
#
_entry.id   AF-A0A9P6TVU6-F1
#
_cell.length_a   1.000
_cell.length_b   1.000
_cell.length_c   1.000
_cell.angle_alpha   90.00
_cell.angle_beta   90.00
_cell.angle_gamma   90.00
#
_symmetry.space_group_name_H-M   'P 1'
#
loop_
_entity.id
_entity.type
_entity.pdbx_description
1 polymer ?
#
loop_
_entity_poly.entity_id
_entity_poly.type
_entity_poly.pdbx_seq_one_letter_code
_entity_poly.pdbx_strand_id
1 'polypeptide(L)'
;MLRPLLFLTLLFLLVIYWSRPDNSGNKNTPPPSAPSPKKPPPAPSKPGRTVAVGDLHSDLPQTLAVLRLANVIDEDANWSGGQDTLVQTGDIVDRGPDTIAVYNLFDKLRNQAKEVGGKVVNVYGNHEVMNLGEDLRYVTEEDYESFGGREKRRQAWNVRTGWLGKMIFKNFNITHIQNGHTIFTHGPIWSRSNAMQDGGAEETCRRVNAAKKALGVNRLISGHTPQYRTGKILSICNGGYMVIDVGISKYYGGHLAVLEILENDDGTQNVFALYPGGKRRL
;
A
#
# COMPACT_ATOMS: atom_id res chain seq x y z
N MET A 1 50.04 -32.32 45.25
CA MET A 1 50.09 -31.34 46.35
C MET A 1 49.21 -30.15 45.94
N LEU A 2 47.91 -30.22 46.26
CA LEU A 2 47.19 -29.45 47.29
C LEU A 2 47.30 -27.91 47.19
N ARG A 3 46.15 -27.25 46.97
CA ARG A 3 45.91 -25.81 47.20
C ARG A 3 46.04 -25.48 48.70
N PRO A 4 46.31 -24.20 49.03
CA PRO A 4 45.40 -23.50 49.93
C PRO A 4 45.12 -22.02 49.58
N LEU A 5 43.94 -21.55 49.99
CA LEU A 5 43.57 -20.15 50.22
C LEU A 5 44.18 -19.65 51.55
N LEU A 6 44.48 -18.34 51.68
CA LEU A 6 43.85 -17.38 52.63
C LEU A 6 44.70 -16.10 52.86
N PHE A 7 44.02 -14.94 52.77
CA PHE A 7 44.11 -13.67 53.54
C PHE A 7 45.42 -12.86 53.66
N LEU A 8 45.32 -11.54 53.39
CA LEU A 8 45.75 -10.41 54.27
C LEU A 8 45.29 -9.05 53.66
N THR A 9 44.28 -8.37 54.21
CA THR A 9 44.33 -7.18 55.11
C THR A 9 44.47 -5.80 54.45
N LEU A 10 43.56 -4.90 54.84
CA LEU A 10 43.44 -3.47 54.51
C LEU A 10 44.67 -2.64 54.89
N LEU A 11 44.94 -1.57 54.13
CA LEU A 11 45.48 -0.33 54.69
C LEU A 11 44.74 0.90 54.13
N PHE A 12 44.15 1.66 55.04
CA PHE A 12 43.52 2.96 54.85
C PHE A 12 44.57 4.03 54.54
N LEU A 13 44.27 4.94 53.60
CA LEU A 13 44.84 6.29 53.60
C LEU A 13 43.70 7.30 53.57
N LEU A 14 43.45 7.88 54.73
CA LEU A 14 42.71 9.12 54.89
C LEU A 14 43.53 10.28 54.31
N VAL A 15 42.93 11.04 53.40
CA VAL A 15 43.25 12.47 53.25
C VAL A 15 41.96 13.23 53.50
N ILE A 16 41.85 13.73 54.73
CA ILE A 16 40.85 14.73 55.13
C ILE A 16 41.30 16.05 54.52
N TYR A 17 40.55 16.57 53.55
CA TYR A 17 40.62 18.00 53.23
C TYR A 17 39.31 18.66 53.65
N TRP A 18 39.47 19.57 54.60
CA TRP A 18 38.48 20.55 55.05
C TRP A 18 37.92 21.32 53.86
N SER A 19 36.59 21.40 53.74
CA SER A 19 35.90 22.56 53.16
C SER A 19 34.49 22.64 53.72
N ARG A 20 34.18 23.82 54.27
CA ARG A 20 32.92 24.23 54.90
C ARG A 20 31.74 24.16 53.90
N PRO A 21 30.48 24.06 54.37
CA PRO A 21 29.34 24.07 53.47
C PRO A 21 29.15 25.48 52.89
N ASP A 22 29.40 25.64 51.59
CA ASP A 22 29.04 26.87 50.90
C ASP A 22 27.57 26.79 50.48
N ASN A 23 26.76 27.55 51.23
CA ASN A 23 25.35 27.78 50.98
C ASN A 23 25.23 28.84 49.89
N SER A 24 25.51 28.45 48.64
CA SER A 24 25.29 29.29 47.46
C SER A 24 24.31 28.58 46.52
N GLY A 25 23.07 29.05 46.51
CA GLY A 25 22.01 28.54 45.65
C GLY A 25 22.41 28.60 44.18
N ASN A 26 22.55 27.44 43.56
CA ASN A 26 22.66 27.33 42.11
C ASN A 26 21.25 27.19 41.51
N LYS A 27 20.66 28.33 41.11
CA LYS A 27 19.37 28.46 40.44
C LYS A 27 19.48 28.13 38.94
N ASN A 28 19.96 26.94 38.57
CA ASN A 28 20.07 26.54 37.15
C ASN A 28 19.74 25.05 36.92
N THR A 29 18.66 24.55 37.51
CA THR A 29 17.97 23.37 36.96
C THR A 29 16.81 23.84 36.10
N PRO A 30 16.74 23.48 34.80
CA PRO A 30 15.53 23.73 34.03
C PRO A 30 14.37 22.98 34.70
N PRO A 31 13.18 23.59 34.83
CA PRO A 31 12.03 22.90 35.37
C PRO A 31 11.74 21.65 34.52
N PRO A 32 11.21 20.57 35.11
CA PRO A 32 10.78 19.41 34.35
C PRO A 32 9.83 19.89 33.25
N SER A 33 10.12 19.51 32.00
CA SER A 33 9.28 19.86 30.87
C SER A 33 7.86 19.43 31.17
N ALA A 34 6.92 20.38 31.04
CA ALA A 34 5.51 20.11 31.20
C ALA A 34 5.14 18.91 30.29
N PRO A 35 4.31 17.96 30.76
CA PRO A 35 3.85 16.88 29.92
C PRO A 35 3.20 17.48 28.67
N SER A 36 3.68 17.08 27.50
CA SER A 36 3.12 17.49 26.22
C SER A 36 1.59 17.33 26.26
N PRO A 37 0.82 18.31 25.75
CA PRO A 37 -0.64 18.22 25.77
C PRO A 37 -1.06 16.89 25.12
N LYS A 38 -1.81 16.08 25.87
CA LYS A 38 -2.39 14.84 25.35
C LYS A 38 -3.20 15.21 24.10
N LYS A 39 -2.81 14.64 22.96
CA LYS A 39 -3.53 14.81 21.70
C LYS A 39 -5.02 14.59 21.96
N PRO A 40 -5.91 15.52 21.57
CA PRO A 40 -7.33 15.36 21.82
C PRO A 40 -7.78 14.01 21.23
N PRO A 41 -8.72 13.30 21.89
CA PRO A 41 -9.29 12.09 21.34
C PRO A 41 -9.82 12.40 19.93
N PRO A 42 -9.54 11.55 18.94
CA PRO A 42 -10.00 11.81 17.57
C PRO A 42 -11.51 12.00 17.59
N ALA A 43 -11.99 13.00 16.86
CA ALA A 43 -13.41 13.19 16.60
C ALA A 43 -14.03 11.86 16.13
N PRO A 44 -15.31 11.59 16.44
CA PRO A 44 -15.97 10.34 16.03
C PRO A 44 -15.71 10.09 14.55
N SER A 45 -15.05 8.97 14.28
CA SER A 45 -14.58 8.59 12.96
C SER A 45 -15.76 8.39 12.04
N LYS A 46 -15.85 9.17 10.96
CA LYS A 46 -16.65 8.76 9.80
C LYS A 46 -16.19 7.35 9.40
N PRO A 47 -17.10 6.42 9.06
CA PRO A 47 -16.68 5.11 8.55
C PRO A 47 -15.73 5.31 7.36
N GLY A 48 -14.54 4.71 7.42
CA GLY A 48 -13.55 4.82 6.36
C GLY A 48 -14.10 4.22 5.07
N ARG A 49 -13.99 4.93 3.94
CA ARG A 49 -14.36 4.37 2.64
C ARG A 49 -13.28 3.42 2.13
N THR A 50 -13.67 2.51 1.24
CA THR A 50 -12.68 1.78 0.45
C THR A 50 -12.52 2.48 -0.89
N VAL A 51 -11.29 2.87 -1.22
CA VAL A 51 -10.93 3.39 -2.55
C VAL A 51 -9.95 2.45 -3.22
N ALA A 52 -10.12 2.20 -4.51
CA ALA A 52 -9.26 1.29 -5.24
C ALA A 52 -8.79 1.87 -6.58
N VAL A 53 -7.55 1.58 -6.93
CA VAL A 53 -6.89 1.97 -8.18
C VAL A 53 -6.29 0.74 -8.85
N GLY A 54 -6.31 0.75 -10.18
CA GLY A 54 -5.79 -0.32 -11.02
C GLY A 54 -4.27 -0.31 -11.16
N ASP A 55 -3.84 -0.83 -12.31
CA ASP A 55 -2.46 -1.07 -12.70
C ASP A 55 -1.73 0.26 -12.97
N LEU A 56 -0.50 0.40 -12.46
CA LEU A 56 0.23 1.68 -12.43
C LEU A 56 1.47 1.69 -13.32
N HIS A 57 2.11 0.53 -13.51
CA HIS A 57 3.22 0.34 -14.44
C HIS A 57 4.29 1.44 -14.40
N SER A 58 4.80 1.71 -13.19
CA SER A 58 5.96 2.56 -12.91
C SER A 58 5.88 3.95 -13.54
N ASP A 59 4.66 4.49 -13.64
CA ASP A 59 4.38 5.87 -14.06
C ASP A 59 4.06 6.70 -12.82
N LEU A 60 5.09 7.32 -12.22
CA LEU A 60 4.92 8.12 -11.02
C LEU A 60 3.99 9.32 -11.23
N PRO A 61 4.10 10.11 -12.33
CA PRO A 61 3.16 11.20 -12.58
C PRO A 61 1.70 10.78 -12.59
N GLN A 62 1.36 9.68 -13.28
CA GLN A 62 -0.02 9.18 -13.31
C GLN A 62 -0.45 8.56 -11.98
N THR A 63 0.48 7.92 -11.26
CA THR A 63 0.24 7.41 -9.90
C THR A 63 -0.15 8.55 -8.96
N LEU A 64 0.61 9.65 -8.95
CA LEU A 64 0.28 10.81 -8.13
C LEU A 64 -1.07 11.41 -8.53
N ALA A 65 -1.35 11.52 -9.84
CA ALA A 65 -2.61 12.06 -10.33
C ALA A 65 -3.82 11.21 -9.90
N VAL A 66 -3.76 9.87 -10.00
CA VAL A 66 -4.88 9.00 -9.61
C VAL A 66 -5.07 8.96 -8.08
N LEU A 67 -4.00 9.03 -7.30
CA LEU A 67 -4.08 9.07 -5.83
C LEU A 67 -4.64 10.42 -5.32
N ARG A 68 -4.31 11.53 -5.99
CA ARG A 68 -4.96 12.84 -5.73
C ARG A 68 -6.43 12.82 -6.13
N LEU A 69 -6.78 12.23 -7.28
CA LEU A 69 -8.18 12.04 -7.69
C LEU A 69 -8.97 11.21 -6.66
N ALA A 70 -8.34 10.23 -6.03
CA ALA A 70 -8.91 9.44 -4.94
C ALA A 70 -9.05 10.23 -3.63
N ASN A 71 -8.42 11.40 -3.51
CA ASN A 71 -8.29 12.19 -2.28
C ASN A 71 -7.64 11.41 -1.12
N VAL A 72 -6.65 10.56 -1.43
CA VAL A 72 -5.88 9.82 -0.41
C VAL A 72 -4.48 10.36 -0.19
N ILE A 73 -4.03 11.28 -1.05
CA ILE A 73 -2.81 12.05 -0.85
C ILE A 73 -3.04 13.55 -1.00
N ASP A 74 -2.25 14.34 -0.29
CA ASP A 74 -2.16 15.79 -0.45
C ASP A 74 -1.21 16.20 -1.61
N GLU A 75 -0.97 17.50 -1.76
CA GLU A 75 -0.07 18.04 -2.80
C GLU A 75 1.38 17.57 -2.64
N ASP A 76 1.82 17.34 -1.39
CA ASP A 76 3.16 16.87 -1.01
C ASP A 76 3.27 15.33 -1.01
N ALA A 77 2.26 14.64 -1.55
CA ALA A 77 2.16 13.19 -1.59
C ALA A 77 2.25 12.52 -0.21
N ASN A 78 1.67 13.15 0.82
CA ASN A 78 1.43 12.54 2.13
C ASN A 78 0.00 12.00 2.22
N TRP A 79 -0.20 10.97 3.04
CA TRP A 79 -1.52 10.40 3.30
C TRP A 79 -2.50 11.46 3.81
N SER A 80 -3.60 11.66 3.08
CA SER A 80 -4.71 12.54 3.44
C SER A 80 -6.05 11.79 3.55
N GLY A 81 -6.05 10.46 3.34
CA GLY A 81 -7.25 9.64 3.32
C GLY A 81 -7.89 9.37 4.70
N GLY A 82 -7.34 9.88 5.80
CA GLY A 82 -7.85 9.62 7.14
C GLY A 82 -7.92 8.11 7.44
N GLN A 83 -9.12 7.60 7.72
CA GLN A 83 -9.38 6.18 8.00
C GLN A 83 -9.75 5.35 6.77
N ASP A 84 -9.59 5.91 5.57
CA ASP A 84 -9.86 5.19 4.33
C ASP A 84 -8.95 3.97 4.16
N THR A 85 -9.46 2.98 3.43
CA THR A 85 -8.64 1.88 2.91
C THR A 85 -8.37 2.11 1.44
N LEU A 86 -7.10 2.33 1.08
CA LEU A 86 -6.62 2.32 -0.31
C LEU A 86 -6.25 0.90 -0.72
N VAL A 87 -6.81 0.40 -1.82
CA VAL A 87 -6.47 -0.88 -2.44
C VAL A 87 -5.87 -0.66 -3.82
N GLN A 88 -4.65 -1.15 -4.04
CA GLN A 88 -3.98 -1.16 -5.34
C GLN A 88 -3.94 -2.61 -5.84
N THR A 89 -4.47 -2.87 -7.04
CA THR A 89 -4.74 -4.23 -7.53
C THR A 89 -3.58 -4.91 -8.28
N GLY A 90 -2.32 -4.56 -7.97
CA GLY A 90 -1.12 -5.15 -8.59
C GLY A 90 -0.66 -4.46 -9.86
N ASP A 91 0.47 -4.91 -10.43
CA ASP A 91 1.14 -4.30 -11.57
C ASP A 91 1.55 -2.85 -11.31
N ILE A 92 2.32 -2.68 -10.23
CA ILE A 92 3.02 -1.42 -9.93
C ILE A 92 4.25 -1.28 -10.82
N VAL A 93 4.92 -2.40 -11.13
CA VAL A 93 6.20 -2.43 -11.88
C VAL A 93 6.01 -2.51 -13.40
N ASP A 94 7.11 -2.28 -14.12
CA ASP A 94 7.34 -2.43 -15.56
C ASP A 94 6.69 -1.34 -16.42
N ARG A 95 7.08 -1.29 -17.71
CA ARG A 95 6.73 -0.29 -18.74
C ARG A 95 7.24 1.14 -18.48
N GLY A 96 7.14 1.63 -17.25
CA GLY A 96 7.65 2.92 -16.83
C GLY A 96 8.99 2.82 -16.08
N PRO A 97 9.71 3.94 -15.94
CA PRO A 97 11.04 3.98 -15.31
C PRO A 97 11.00 4.22 -13.79
N ASP A 98 9.85 4.55 -13.21
CA ASP A 98 9.76 5.09 -11.85
C ASP A 98 9.56 4.03 -10.76
N THR A 99 9.98 2.78 -10.98
CA THR A 99 9.74 1.65 -10.06
C THR A 99 10.08 2.00 -8.62
N ILE A 100 11.30 2.48 -8.38
CA ILE A 100 11.80 2.83 -7.05
C ILE A 100 10.90 3.88 -6.38
N ALA A 101 10.54 4.93 -7.13
CA ALA A 101 9.76 6.04 -6.60
C ALA A 101 8.33 5.63 -6.24
N VAL A 102 7.67 4.84 -7.10
CA VAL A 102 6.30 4.38 -6.86
C VAL A 102 6.25 3.43 -5.66
N TYR A 103 7.18 2.48 -5.54
CA TYR A 103 7.22 1.60 -4.37
C TYR A 103 7.53 2.34 -3.06
N ASN A 104 8.46 3.29 -3.08
CA ASN A 104 8.75 4.12 -1.90
C ASN A 104 7.54 4.98 -1.50
N LEU A 105 6.77 5.48 -2.46
CA LEU A 105 5.52 6.19 -2.21
C LEU A 105 4.52 5.28 -1.48
N PHE A 106 4.27 4.06 -1.96
CA PHE A 106 3.36 3.13 -1.29
C PHE A 106 3.82 2.72 0.11
N ASP A 107 5.14 2.58 0.34
CA ASP A 107 5.65 2.31 1.68
C ASP A 107 5.47 3.49 2.64
N LYS A 108 5.78 4.70 2.18
CA LYS A 108 5.49 5.95 2.91
C LYS A 108 4.02 6.05 3.28
N LEU A 109 3.11 5.89 2.30
CA LEU A 109 1.67 6.01 2.51
C LEU A 109 1.14 4.92 3.47
N ARG A 110 1.67 3.70 3.41
CA ARG A 110 1.27 2.62 4.32
C ARG A 110 1.59 2.96 5.77
N ASN A 111 2.76 3.54 6.02
CA ASN A 111 3.15 3.97 7.36
C ASN A 111 2.27 5.13 7.85
N GLN A 112 2.08 6.17 7.04
CA GLN A 112 1.25 7.33 7.40
C GLN A 112 -0.23 6.98 7.60
N ALA A 113 -0.80 6.12 6.75
CA ALA A 113 -2.19 5.68 6.87
C ALA A 113 -2.42 4.97 8.21
N LYS A 114 -1.50 4.07 8.58
CA LYS A 114 -1.58 3.30 9.83
C LYS A 114 -1.61 4.19 11.07
N GLU A 115 -0.91 5.32 11.07
CA GLU A 115 -0.85 6.26 12.20
C GLU A 115 -2.19 6.92 12.53
N VAL A 116 -3.09 7.00 11.54
CA VAL A 116 -4.42 7.64 11.68
C VAL A 116 -5.57 6.65 11.53
N GLY A 117 -5.28 5.34 11.55
CA GLY A 117 -6.27 4.27 11.42
C GLY A 117 -6.72 3.95 10.00
N GLY A 118 -6.09 4.56 8.99
CA GLY A 118 -6.26 4.20 7.59
C GLY A 118 -5.43 2.97 7.21
N LYS A 119 -5.59 2.52 5.96
CA LYS A 119 -4.91 1.32 5.46
C LYS A 119 -4.51 1.46 4.00
N VAL A 120 -3.32 0.97 3.67
CA VAL A 120 -2.88 0.77 2.29
C VAL A 120 -2.70 -0.73 2.05
N VAL A 121 -3.38 -1.25 1.04
CA VAL A 121 -3.34 -2.65 0.62
C VAL A 121 -2.81 -2.72 -0.79
N ASN A 122 -1.76 -3.52 -0.99
CA ASN A 122 -1.26 -3.86 -2.31
C ASN A 122 -1.51 -5.34 -2.57
N VAL A 123 -2.02 -5.65 -3.75
CA VAL A 123 -2.21 -7.01 -4.25
C VAL A 123 -1.09 -7.35 -5.23
N TYR A 124 -0.65 -8.60 -5.29
CA TYR A 124 0.28 -9.05 -6.33
C TYR A 124 -0.35 -8.98 -7.72
N GLY A 125 0.32 -8.31 -8.64
CA GLY A 125 0.08 -8.42 -10.08
C GLY A 125 0.96 -9.48 -10.74
N ASN A 126 0.74 -9.71 -12.04
CA ASN A 126 1.61 -10.62 -12.78
C ASN A 126 3.00 -10.04 -12.94
N HIS A 127 3.13 -8.73 -13.11
CA HIS A 127 4.42 -8.07 -13.29
C HIS A 127 5.30 -8.17 -12.04
N GLU A 128 4.73 -8.11 -10.83
CA GLU A 128 5.49 -8.38 -9.60
C GLU A 128 6.05 -9.81 -9.60
N VAL A 129 5.20 -10.80 -9.90
CA VAL A 129 5.60 -12.21 -9.88
C VAL A 129 6.61 -12.52 -10.97
N MET A 130 6.46 -11.93 -12.16
CA MET A 130 7.42 -12.02 -13.26
C MET A 130 8.78 -11.48 -12.85
N ASN A 131 8.85 -10.29 -12.27
CA ASN A 131 10.09 -9.68 -11.82
C ASN A 131 10.77 -10.49 -10.70
N LEU A 132 10.00 -11.01 -9.75
CA LEU A 132 10.49 -11.91 -8.69
C LEU A 132 11.02 -13.23 -9.25
N GLY A 133 10.46 -13.70 -10.38
CA GLY A 133 10.87 -14.89 -11.12
C GLY A 133 11.91 -14.64 -12.22
N GLU A 134 12.47 -13.43 -12.31
CA GLU A 134 13.42 -12.99 -13.35
C GLU A 134 12.91 -13.06 -14.80
N ASP A 135 11.59 -13.05 -15.00
CA ASP A 135 11.01 -12.75 -16.30
C ASP A 135 10.94 -11.22 -16.48
N LEU A 136 12.00 -10.67 -17.09
CA LEU A 136 12.24 -9.22 -17.17
C LEU A 136 11.90 -8.61 -18.54
N ARG A 137 11.05 -9.27 -19.34
CA ARG A 137 10.73 -8.87 -20.73
C ARG A 137 10.06 -7.49 -20.85
N TYR A 138 9.52 -6.94 -19.76
CA TYR A 138 8.79 -5.66 -19.76
C TYR A 138 9.52 -4.54 -18.99
N VAL A 139 10.72 -4.83 -18.48
CA VAL A 139 11.58 -3.84 -17.81
C VAL A 139 12.25 -2.98 -18.88
N THR A 140 12.24 -1.66 -18.70
CA THR A 140 12.88 -0.73 -19.63
C THR A 140 14.36 -0.48 -19.26
N GLU A 141 15.14 0.07 -20.18
CA GLU A 141 16.54 0.41 -19.90
C GLU A 141 16.64 1.51 -18.84
N GLU A 142 15.75 2.48 -18.87
CA GLU A 142 15.68 3.55 -17.87
C GLU A 142 15.37 3.01 -16.48
N ASP A 143 14.50 1.99 -16.36
CA ASP A 143 14.27 1.32 -15.08
C ASP A 143 15.56 0.64 -14.61
N TYR A 144 16.28 -0.10 -15.47
CA TYR A 144 17.59 -0.66 -15.10
C TYR A 144 18.60 0.40 -14.65
N GLU A 145 18.68 1.51 -15.36
CA GLU A 145 19.57 2.63 -15.04
C GLU A 145 19.22 3.25 -13.67
N SER A 146 17.92 3.35 -13.33
CA SER A 146 17.47 3.88 -12.03
C SER A 146 17.99 3.07 -10.83
N PHE A 147 18.21 1.76 -11.00
CA PHE A 147 18.83 0.90 -9.97
C PHE A 147 20.37 0.92 -10.02
N GLY A 148 20.97 1.61 -11.00
CA GLY A 148 22.41 1.60 -11.26
C GLY A 148 22.87 0.36 -12.05
N GLY A 149 22.00 -0.21 -12.88
CA GLY A 149 22.26 -1.32 -13.78
C GLY A 149 21.51 -2.62 -13.42
N ARG A 150 21.51 -3.56 -14.37
CA ARG A 150 20.79 -4.85 -14.30
C ARG A 150 21.10 -5.66 -13.05
N GLU A 151 22.38 -5.76 -12.69
CA GLU A 151 22.80 -6.55 -11.52
C GLU A 151 22.28 -5.95 -10.21
N LYS A 152 22.38 -4.63 -10.04
CA LYS A 152 21.85 -3.95 -8.85
C LYS A 152 20.32 -4.05 -8.76
N ARG A 153 19.62 -3.98 -9.89
CA ARG A 153 18.18 -4.23 -9.94
C ARG A 153 17.84 -5.66 -9.49
N ARG A 154 18.50 -6.67 -10.07
CA ARG A 154 18.33 -8.08 -9.67
C ARG A 154 18.56 -8.27 -8.16
N GLN A 155 19.61 -7.65 -7.61
CA GLN A 155 19.88 -7.68 -6.18
C GLN A 155 18.78 -7.02 -5.34
N ALA A 156 18.24 -5.87 -5.78
CA ALA A 156 17.14 -5.18 -5.10
C ALA A 156 15.85 -6.04 -5.05
N TRP A 157 15.54 -6.76 -6.13
CA TRP A 157 14.35 -7.61 -6.26
C TRP A 157 14.44 -8.95 -5.52
N ASN A 158 15.62 -9.35 -5.04
CA ASN A 158 15.76 -10.61 -4.31
C ASN A 158 14.94 -10.59 -2.99
N VAL A 159 14.03 -11.55 -2.81
CA VAL A 159 13.14 -11.60 -1.63
C VAL A 159 13.84 -11.86 -0.30
N ARG A 160 15.06 -12.41 -0.32
CA ARG A 160 15.83 -12.76 0.90
C ARG A 160 16.87 -11.71 1.26
N THR A 161 17.45 -11.04 0.27
CA THR A 161 18.56 -10.10 0.49
C THR A 161 18.19 -8.66 0.11
N GLY A 162 17.44 -8.49 -0.97
CA GLY A 162 17.07 -7.20 -1.57
C GLY A 162 16.02 -6.44 -0.79
N TRP A 163 16.16 -5.11 -0.76
CA TRP A 163 15.24 -4.24 -0.02
C TRP A 163 13.83 -4.27 -0.63
N LEU A 164 13.72 -4.23 -1.96
CA LEU A 164 12.45 -4.19 -2.69
C LEU A 164 11.75 -5.55 -2.63
N GLY A 165 12.49 -6.64 -2.88
CA GLY A 165 11.96 -8.00 -2.78
C GLY A 165 11.41 -8.30 -1.37
N LYS A 166 12.14 -7.93 -0.31
CA LYS A 166 11.66 -8.05 1.07
C LYS A 166 10.39 -7.23 1.34
N MET A 167 10.35 -6.00 0.84
CA MET A 167 9.21 -5.11 1.02
C MET A 167 7.95 -5.68 0.36
N ILE A 168 8.06 -6.15 -0.89
CA ILE A 168 6.95 -6.78 -1.62
C ILE A 168 6.51 -8.05 -0.87
N PHE A 169 7.44 -8.94 -0.57
CA PHE A 169 7.16 -10.20 0.13
C PHE A 169 6.40 -9.99 1.45
N LYS A 170 6.78 -8.98 2.23
CA LYS A 170 6.19 -8.68 3.53
C LYS A 170 4.81 -8.02 3.45
N ASN A 171 4.58 -7.19 2.44
CA ASN A 171 3.46 -6.23 2.46
C ASN A 171 2.38 -6.49 1.40
N PHE A 172 2.59 -7.43 0.48
CA PHE A 172 1.64 -7.71 -0.61
C PHE A 172 0.81 -8.97 -0.32
N ASN A 173 -0.46 -8.93 -0.72
CA ASN A 173 -1.38 -10.06 -0.64
C ASN A 173 -1.64 -10.64 -2.03
N ILE A 174 -1.83 -11.96 -2.16
CA ILE A 174 -2.27 -12.56 -3.44
C ILE A 174 -3.71 -12.09 -3.77
N THR A 175 -4.54 -12.00 -2.72
CA THR A 175 -5.93 -11.55 -2.78
C THR A 175 -6.23 -10.81 -1.49
N HIS A 176 -7.04 -9.75 -1.55
CA HIS A 176 -7.52 -9.03 -0.38
C HIS A 176 -9.05 -9.15 -0.26
N ILE A 177 -9.53 -9.59 0.90
CA ILE A 177 -10.96 -9.64 1.21
C ILE A 177 -11.29 -8.45 2.11
N GLN A 178 -11.95 -7.46 1.55
CA GLN A 178 -12.45 -6.29 2.26
C GLN A 178 -13.80 -6.59 2.91
N ASN A 179 -13.90 -6.32 4.21
CA ASN A 179 -15.10 -6.46 5.03
C ASN A 179 -15.80 -7.83 4.94
N GLY A 180 -15.09 -8.88 4.49
CA GLY A 180 -15.65 -10.23 4.34
C GLY A 180 -16.51 -10.45 3.10
N HIS A 181 -16.82 -9.42 2.31
CA HIS A 181 -17.76 -9.53 1.18
C HIS A 181 -17.31 -8.87 -0.12
N THR A 182 -16.12 -8.27 -0.18
CA THR A 182 -15.55 -7.74 -1.43
C THR A 182 -14.16 -8.27 -1.64
N ILE A 183 -13.93 -8.95 -2.77
CA ILE A 183 -12.62 -9.53 -3.10
C ILE A 183 -11.93 -8.64 -4.13
N PHE A 184 -10.71 -8.20 -3.79
CA PHE A 184 -9.76 -7.58 -4.70
C PHE A 184 -8.68 -8.59 -5.06
N THR A 185 -8.47 -8.80 -6.34
CA THR A 185 -7.41 -9.66 -6.88
C THR A 185 -6.91 -9.04 -8.17
N HIS A 186 -5.70 -9.30 -8.63
CA HIS A 186 -5.25 -8.71 -9.89
C HIS A 186 -6.06 -9.20 -11.10
N GLY A 187 -6.52 -10.46 -11.09
CA GLY A 187 -7.29 -11.04 -12.19
C GLY A 187 -7.06 -12.54 -12.22
N PRO A 188 -7.70 -13.29 -11.31
CA PRO A 188 -7.26 -14.60 -10.80
C PRO A 188 -6.42 -15.41 -11.81
N ILE A 189 -5.21 -15.79 -11.40
CA ILE A 189 -4.22 -16.55 -12.20
C ILE A 189 -3.84 -15.93 -13.56
N TRP A 190 -3.89 -14.61 -13.69
CA TRP A 190 -3.61 -13.87 -14.94
C TRP A 190 -4.63 -14.17 -16.05
N SER A 191 -5.81 -14.65 -15.66
CA SER A 191 -6.89 -14.90 -16.62
C SER A 191 -7.60 -13.60 -16.97
N ARG A 192 -7.81 -13.40 -18.27
CA ARG A 192 -8.59 -12.28 -18.81
C ARG A 192 -10.03 -12.66 -19.14
N SER A 193 -10.41 -13.94 -19.00
CA SER A 193 -11.65 -14.47 -19.58
C SER A 193 -12.92 -13.81 -19.07
N ASN A 194 -12.96 -13.43 -17.79
CA ASN A 194 -14.11 -12.71 -17.22
C ASN A 194 -14.15 -11.24 -17.67
N ALA A 195 -13.00 -10.60 -17.86
CA ALA A 195 -12.91 -9.23 -18.34
C ALA A 195 -13.25 -9.14 -19.85
N MET A 196 -12.78 -10.11 -20.63
CA MET A 196 -13.05 -10.24 -22.06
C MET A 196 -14.45 -10.79 -22.38
N GLN A 197 -15.14 -11.31 -21.35
CA GLN A 197 -16.44 -11.95 -21.46
C GLN A 197 -16.44 -13.13 -22.43
N ASP A 198 -15.43 -14.01 -22.32
CA ASP A 198 -15.31 -15.18 -23.18
C ASP A 198 -16.53 -16.11 -22.99
N GLY A 199 -17.26 -16.36 -24.08
CA GLY A 199 -18.54 -17.05 -24.08
C GLY A 199 -19.77 -16.14 -23.93
N GLY A 200 -19.58 -14.82 -23.90
CA GLY A 200 -20.63 -13.82 -23.78
C GLY A 200 -20.87 -13.32 -22.35
N ALA A 201 -21.58 -12.20 -22.25
CA ALA A 201 -21.90 -11.54 -20.98
C ALA A 201 -22.71 -12.45 -20.03
N GLU A 202 -23.69 -13.16 -20.56
CA GLU A 202 -24.58 -14.03 -19.78
C GLU A 202 -23.81 -15.20 -19.14
N GLU A 203 -23.00 -15.91 -19.93
CA GLU A 203 -22.17 -17.01 -19.45
C GLU A 203 -21.13 -16.53 -18.43
N THR A 204 -20.51 -15.38 -18.70
CA THR A 204 -19.59 -14.75 -17.75
C THR A 204 -20.27 -14.45 -16.43
N CYS A 205 -21.47 -13.87 -16.45
CA CYS A 205 -22.22 -13.59 -15.24
C CYS A 205 -22.71 -14.85 -14.53
N ARG A 206 -23.03 -15.93 -15.25
CA ARG A 206 -23.33 -17.24 -14.64
C ARG A 206 -22.13 -17.75 -13.83
N ARG A 207 -20.92 -17.73 -14.40
CA ARG A 207 -19.67 -18.15 -13.73
C ARG A 207 -19.34 -17.25 -12.53
N VAL A 208 -19.39 -15.93 -12.71
CA VAL A 208 -19.13 -14.94 -11.65
C VAL A 208 -20.10 -15.11 -10.49
N ASN A 209 -21.40 -15.24 -10.76
CA ASN A 209 -22.41 -15.40 -9.72
C ASN A 209 -22.27 -16.73 -8.97
N ALA A 210 -21.90 -17.81 -9.67
CA ALA A 210 -21.58 -19.09 -9.04
C ALA A 210 -20.37 -18.97 -8.10
N ALA A 211 -19.29 -18.32 -8.55
CA ALA A 211 -18.10 -18.09 -7.73
C ALA A 211 -18.41 -17.22 -6.50
N LYS A 212 -19.11 -16.11 -6.68
CA LYS A 212 -19.56 -15.24 -5.58
C LYS A 212 -20.38 -16.00 -4.54
N LYS A 213 -21.35 -16.81 -4.98
CA LYS A 213 -22.19 -17.63 -4.11
C LYS A 213 -21.34 -18.63 -3.32
N ALA A 214 -20.39 -19.30 -3.98
CA ALA A 214 -19.51 -20.27 -3.33
C ALA A 214 -18.58 -19.62 -2.30
N LEU A 215 -18.11 -18.40 -2.58
CA LEU A 215 -17.21 -17.64 -1.70
C LEU A 215 -17.94 -16.84 -0.61
N GLY A 216 -19.27 -16.71 -0.69
CA GLY A 216 -20.05 -15.90 0.24
C GLY A 216 -19.79 -14.40 0.12
N VAL A 217 -19.47 -13.90 -1.08
CA VAL A 217 -19.11 -12.49 -1.31
C VAL A 217 -20.05 -11.77 -2.26
N ASN A 218 -20.13 -10.45 -2.10
CA ASN A 218 -20.96 -9.56 -2.91
C ASN A 218 -20.28 -9.16 -4.22
N ARG A 219 -18.94 -9.12 -4.25
CA ARG A 219 -18.21 -8.52 -5.36
C ARG A 219 -16.83 -9.12 -5.58
N LEU A 220 -16.45 -9.23 -6.84
CA LEU A 220 -15.12 -9.56 -7.31
C LEU A 220 -14.59 -8.38 -8.12
N ILE A 221 -13.40 -7.86 -7.78
CA ILE A 221 -12.79 -6.69 -8.39
C ILE A 221 -11.40 -7.07 -8.88
N SER A 222 -11.07 -6.72 -10.12
CA SER A 222 -9.77 -7.00 -10.71
C SER A 222 -9.11 -5.85 -11.49
N GLY A 223 -7.80 -5.94 -11.64
CA GLY A 223 -6.99 -5.14 -12.57
C GLY A 223 -6.71 -5.94 -13.86
N HIS A 224 -5.44 -5.93 -14.30
CA HIS A 224 -4.82 -6.80 -15.32
C HIS A 224 -5.28 -6.63 -16.77
N THR A 225 -6.58 -6.48 -16.99
CA THR A 225 -7.17 -6.36 -18.33
C THR A 225 -7.52 -4.89 -18.59
N PRO A 226 -6.65 -4.14 -19.27
CA PRO A 226 -6.80 -2.70 -19.35
C PRO A 226 -8.00 -2.34 -20.21
N GLN A 227 -8.86 -1.49 -19.67
CA GLN A 227 -10.00 -0.90 -20.35
C GLN A 227 -9.61 0.36 -21.13
N TYR A 228 -8.38 0.43 -21.65
CA TYR A 228 -7.81 1.66 -22.25
C TYR A 228 -8.59 2.20 -23.46
N ARG A 229 -9.37 1.35 -24.14
CA ARG A 229 -10.20 1.81 -25.27
C ARG A 229 -11.32 2.74 -24.82
N THR A 230 -11.82 2.55 -23.60
CA THR A 230 -12.89 3.37 -23.02
C THR A 230 -12.35 4.32 -21.95
N GLY A 231 -11.25 3.96 -21.28
CA GLY A 231 -10.76 4.63 -20.08
C GLY A 231 -11.77 4.57 -18.93
N LYS A 232 -12.66 3.57 -18.90
CA LYS A 232 -13.74 3.43 -17.93
C LYS A 232 -13.68 2.09 -17.22
N ILE A 233 -14.06 2.10 -15.95
CA ILE A 233 -14.24 0.88 -15.15
C ILE A 233 -15.32 0.03 -15.81
N LEU A 234 -15.00 -1.23 -16.09
CA LEU A 234 -15.97 -2.22 -16.52
C LEU A 234 -16.76 -2.67 -15.28
N SER A 235 -18.09 -2.57 -15.33
CA SER A 235 -19.00 -3.08 -14.30
C SER A 235 -20.03 -3.98 -14.99
N ILE A 236 -20.02 -5.26 -14.65
CA ILE A 236 -20.97 -6.25 -15.19
C ILE A 236 -21.62 -7.06 -14.06
N CYS A 237 -22.65 -7.84 -14.41
CA CYS A 237 -23.37 -8.70 -13.47
C CYS A 237 -23.97 -7.92 -12.30
N ASN A 238 -24.59 -6.76 -12.60
CA ASN A 238 -25.14 -5.81 -11.63
C ASN A 238 -24.10 -5.39 -10.57
N GLY A 239 -22.88 -5.11 -11.05
CA GLY A 239 -21.72 -4.77 -10.22
C GLY A 239 -21.04 -5.97 -9.56
N GLY A 240 -21.55 -7.20 -9.71
CA GLY A 240 -20.93 -8.37 -9.10
C GLY A 240 -19.48 -8.62 -9.54
N TYR A 241 -19.11 -8.17 -10.74
CA TYR A 241 -17.73 -8.20 -11.22
C TYR A 241 -17.33 -6.85 -11.81
N MET A 242 -16.13 -6.37 -11.43
CA MET A 242 -15.60 -5.10 -11.87
C MET A 242 -14.14 -5.22 -12.29
N VAL A 243 -13.76 -4.51 -13.37
CA VAL A 243 -12.36 -4.36 -13.80
C VAL A 243 -11.97 -2.89 -13.73
N ILE A 244 -10.99 -2.58 -12.89
CA ILE A 244 -10.59 -1.21 -12.54
C ILE A 244 -9.27 -0.77 -13.18
N ASP A 245 -8.58 -1.67 -13.88
CA ASP A 245 -7.50 -1.28 -14.78
C ASP A 245 -8.09 -0.54 -15.98
N VAL A 246 -8.00 0.78 -15.97
CA VAL A 246 -8.46 1.64 -17.06
C VAL A 246 -7.32 2.09 -17.97
N GLY A 247 -6.10 1.59 -17.77
CA GLY A 247 -4.89 2.09 -18.42
C GLY A 247 -4.38 3.39 -17.80
N ILE A 248 -4.07 3.39 -16.50
CA ILE A 248 -3.61 4.58 -15.76
C ILE A 248 -2.25 5.06 -16.26
N SER A 249 -1.31 4.15 -16.47
CA SER A 249 -0.02 4.47 -17.07
C SER A 249 -0.19 5.07 -18.46
N LYS A 250 0.64 6.06 -18.82
CA LYS A 250 0.69 6.63 -20.16
C LYS A 250 0.98 5.57 -21.23
N TYR A 251 1.67 4.49 -20.87
CA TYR A 251 1.89 3.35 -21.76
C TYR A 251 0.57 2.75 -22.27
N TYR A 252 -0.49 2.79 -21.45
CA TYR A 252 -1.83 2.29 -21.75
C TYR A 252 -2.87 3.39 -21.93
N GLY A 253 -2.47 4.63 -22.25
CA GLY A 253 -3.40 5.71 -22.61
C GLY A 253 -3.64 6.77 -21.54
N GLY A 254 -3.14 6.59 -20.31
CA GLY A 254 -3.12 7.66 -19.31
C GLY A 254 -4.49 8.00 -18.70
N HIS A 255 -5.43 7.06 -18.67
CA HIS A 255 -6.78 7.29 -18.16
C HIS A 255 -6.83 7.20 -16.63
N LEU A 256 -7.41 8.19 -15.96
CA LEU A 256 -7.55 8.18 -14.51
C LEU A 256 -8.95 7.68 -14.10
N ALA A 257 -8.99 6.67 -13.25
CA ALA A 257 -10.21 6.22 -12.60
C ALA A 257 -9.92 5.69 -11.19
N VAL A 258 -10.85 5.93 -10.27
CA VAL A 258 -10.83 5.39 -8.91
C VAL A 258 -12.16 4.71 -8.65
N LEU A 259 -12.15 3.50 -8.11
CA LEU A 259 -13.35 2.87 -7.58
C LEU A 259 -13.52 3.30 -6.12
N GLU A 260 -14.66 3.88 -5.77
CA GLU A 260 -15.01 4.22 -4.38
C GLU A 260 -16.18 3.36 -3.92
N ILE A 261 -16.04 2.75 -2.74
CA ILE A 261 -17.06 1.92 -2.11
C ILE A 261 -17.33 2.50 -0.72
N LEU A 262 -18.58 2.88 -0.47
CA LEU A 262 -19.09 3.31 0.82
C LEU A 262 -19.96 2.19 1.40
N GLU A 263 -19.63 1.75 2.61
CA GLU A 263 -20.47 0.81 3.36
C GLU A 263 -21.59 1.60 4.06
N ASN A 264 -22.81 1.07 4.00
CA ASN A 264 -23.96 1.59 4.74
C ASN A 264 -24.18 0.75 6.01
N ASP A 265 -24.87 1.32 7.00
CA ASP A 265 -25.13 0.65 8.30
C ASP A 265 -25.96 -0.64 8.16
N ASP A 266 -26.74 -0.78 7.08
CA ASP A 266 -27.53 -1.97 6.75
C ASP A 266 -26.73 -3.07 6.02
N GLY A 267 -25.42 -2.87 5.83
CA GLY A 267 -24.53 -3.79 5.12
C GLY A 267 -24.59 -3.69 3.59
N THR A 268 -25.37 -2.75 3.04
CA THR A 268 -25.36 -2.47 1.60
C THR A 268 -24.20 -1.56 1.21
N GLN A 269 -23.83 -1.58 -0.08
CA GLN A 269 -22.72 -0.80 -0.62
C GLN A 269 -23.21 0.25 -1.64
N ASN A 270 -22.75 1.49 -1.48
CA ASN A 270 -22.80 2.49 -2.54
C ASN A 270 -21.47 2.53 -3.28
N VAL A 271 -21.49 2.24 -4.58
CA VAL A 271 -20.28 2.11 -5.40
C VAL A 271 -20.24 3.20 -6.47
N PHE A 272 -19.08 3.83 -6.63
CA PHE A 272 -18.87 4.92 -7.55
C PHE A 272 -17.55 4.76 -8.31
N ALA A 273 -17.54 5.28 -9.53
CA ALA A 273 -16.31 5.60 -10.25
C ALA A 273 -16.04 7.10 -10.15
N LEU A 274 -14.84 7.47 -9.71
CA LEU A 274 -14.33 8.84 -9.79
C LEU A 274 -13.47 8.97 -11.05
N TYR A 275 -13.81 9.94 -11.88
CA TYR A 275 -13.03 10.34 -13.06
C TYR A 275 -12.69 11.83 -12.95
N PRO A 276 -11.70 12.34 -13.70
CA PRO A 276 -11.43 13.78 -13.77
C PRO A 276 -12.67 14.62 -14.14
N GLY A 277 -13.56 14.07 -14.97
CA GLY A 277 -14.82 14.71 -15.38
C GLY A 277 -16.00 14.51 -14.41
N GLY A 278 -15.78 13.93 -13.23
CA GLY A 278 -16.80 13.79 -12.20
C GLY A 278 -17.05 12.36 -11.71
N LYS A 279 -17.90 12.26 -10.69
CA LYS A 279 -18.28 11.03 -10.00
C LYS A 279 -19.52 10.39 -10.63
N ARG A 280 -19.51 9.07 -10.84
CA ARG A 280 -20.62 8.29 -11.41
C ARG A 280 -20.94 7.08 -10.53
N ARG A 281 -22.23 6.76 -10.33
CA ARG A 281 -22.64 5.53 -9.64
C ARG A 281 -22.48 4.32 -10.58
N LEU A 282 -22.06 3.18 -10.03
CA LEU A 282 -21.86 1.91 -10.75
C LEU A 282 -22.82 0.81 -10.30
#